data_AF-A0A6C0M1B4-F1
#
_entry.id   AF-A0A6C0M1B4-F1
#
_cell.length_a   1.000
_cell.length_b   1.000
_cell.length_c   1.000
_cell.angle_alpha   90.00
_cell.angle_beta   90.00
_cell.angle_gamma   90.00
#
_symmetry.space_group_name_H-M   'P 1'
#
loop_
_entity.id
_entity.type
_entity.pdbx_description
1 polymer ?
#
loop_
_entity_poly.entity_id
_entity_poly.type
_entity_poly.pdbx_seq_one_letter_code
_entity_poly.pdbx_strand_id
1 'polypeptide(L)'
;MTQQTLEQRIQRWVQLDNQIKQVNDQARALRESRNDVESNILKHVADHNLSHATVRIKDGGTLRFAFNAKQPPAITLAFLSEALAECCPPQQAADIMQHIRAKRDAAAKLVPEIRRHTGT
;
A
#
# COMPACT_ATOMS: atom_id res chain seq x y z
N MET A 1 13.63 -19.66 34.03
CA MET A 1 13.69 -19.11 32.67
C MET A 1 14.69 -17.96 32.69
N THR A 2 15.82 -18.08 32.00
CA THR A 2 16.87 -17.04 31.96
C THR A 2 16.41 -15.82 31.17
N GLN A 3 16.51 -14.63 31.75
CA GLN A 3 16.20 -13.39 31.04
C GLN A 3 17.29 -13.09 30.00
N GLN A 4 16.89 -12.67 28.80
CA GLN A 4 17.82 -12.23 27.75
C GLN A 4 18.57 -10.95 28.16
N THR A 5 19.84 -10.83 27.77
CA THR A 5 20.60 -9.57 27.96
C THR A 5 20.15 -8.50 26.96
N LEU A 6 20.51 -7.23 27.20
CA LEU A 6 20.19 -6.14 26.28
C LEU A 6 20.82 -6.38 24.90
N GLU A 7 22.07 -6.82 24.87
CA GLU A 7 22.83 -7.12 23.65
C GLU A 7 22.13 -8.20 22.83
N GLN A 8 21.62 -9.25 23.49
CA GLN A 8 20.86 -10.32 22.83
C GLN A 8 19.55 -9.81 22.21
N ARG A 9 18.86 -8.88 22.89
CA ARG A 9 17.63 -8.26 22.35
C ARG A 9 17.93 -7.36 21.14
N ILE A 10 19.00 -6.57 21.20
CA ILE A 10 19.43 -5.71 20.09
C ILE A 10 19.84 -6.56 18.89
N GLN A 11 20.65 -7.61 19.10
CA GLN A 11 21.03 -8.54 18.03
C GLN A 11 19.80 -9.20 17.39
N ARG A 12 18.84 -9.63 18.21
CA ARG A 12 17.59 -10.22 17.71
C ARG A 12 16.77 -9.20 16.92
N TRP A 13 16.67 -7.95 17.38
CA TRP A 13 15.98 -6.88 16.68
C TRP A 13 16.61 -6.63 15.30
N VAL A 14 17.95 -6.53 15.22
CA VAL A 14 18.68 -6.36 13.94
C VAL A 14 18.45 -7.52 12.99
N GLN A 15 18.44 -8.77 13.49
CA GLN A 15 18.14 -9.95 12.68
C GLN A 15 16.73 -9.89 12.09
N LEU A 16 15.73 -9.56 12.91
CA LEU A 16 14.33 -9.45 12.47
C LEU A 16 14.18 -8.33 11.43
N ASP A 17 14.78 -7.17 11.68
CA ASP A 17 14.72 -6.05 10.75
C ASP A 17 15.40 -6.37 9.39
N ASN A 18 16.54 -7.07 9.42
CA ASN A 18 17.18 -7.56 8.19
C ASN A 18 16.27 -8.55 7.41
N GLN A 19 15.58 -9.45 8.11
CA GLN A 19 14.66 -10.40 7.47
C GLN A 19 13.46 -9.69 6.86
N ILE A 20 12.89 -8.70 7.56
CA ILE A 20 11.79 -7.88 7.03
C ILE A 20 12.24 -7.17 5.75
N LYS A 21 13.44 -6.58 5.74
CA LYS A 21 14.00 -5.96 4.53
C LYS A 21 14.09 -6.95 3.37
N GLN A 22 14.67 -8.13 3.61
CA GLN A 22 14.80 -9.17 2.57
C GLN A 22 13.44 -9.61 2.01
N VAL A 23 12.46 -9.86 2.87
CA VAL A 23 11.11 -10.26 2.46
C VAL A 23 10.43 -9.13 1.68
N ASN A 24 10.61 -7.87 2.08
CA ASN A 24 10.05 -6.72 1.37
C ASN A 24 10.66 -6.56 -0.02
N ASP A 25 11.98 -6.73 -0.16
CA ASP A 25 12.67 -6.68 -1.45
C ASP A 25 12.20 -7.82 -2.37
N GLN A 26 12.07 -9.05 -1.84
CA GLN A 26 11.52 -10.19 -2.58
C GLN A 26 10.07 -9.96 -2.99
N ALA A 27 9.23 -9.47 -2.07
CA ALA A 27 7.83 -9.16 -2.35
C ALA A 27 7.69 -8.05 -3.39
N ARG A 28 8.60 -7.07 -3.43
CA ARG A 28 8.65 -6.05 -4.47
C ARG A 28 8.95 -6.68 -5.83
N ALA A 29 10.00 -7.49 -5.94
CA ALA A 29 10.37 -8.16 -7.19
C ALA A 29 9.23 -9.06 -7.71
N LEU A 30 8.55 -9.79 -6.82
CA LEU A 30 7.39 -10.61 -7.18
C LEU A 30 6.22 -9.79 -7.70
N ARG A 31 5.93 -8.63 -7.09
CA ARG A 31 4.87 -7.72 -7.58
C ARG A 31 5.20 -7.16 -8.96
N GLU A 32 6.45 -6.74 -9.17
CA GLU A 32 6.91 -6.22 -10.46
C GLU A 32 6.79 -7.29 -11.55
N SER A 33 7.32 -8.49 -11.29
CA SER A 33 7.24 -9.62 -12.22
C SER A 33 5.80 -10.05 -12.51
N ARG A 34 4.94 -10.13 -11.48
CA ARG A 34 3.52 -10.43 -11.67
C ARG A 34 2.83 -9.39 -12.54
N ASN A 35 3.07 -8.10 -12.29
CA ASN A 35 2.44 -7.02 -13.05
C ASN A 35 2.87 -7.03 -14.52
N ASP A 36 4.12 -7.36 -14.82
CA ASP A 36 4.61 -7.53 -16.19
C ASP A 36 3.87 -8.69 -16.91
N VAL A 37 3.80 -9.86 -16.27
CA VAL A 37 3.06 -11.02 -16.80
C VAL A 37 1.57 -10.69 -16.99
N GLU A 38 0.96 -10.01 -16.01
CA GLU A 38 -0.44 -9.57 -16.06
C GLU A 38 -0.69 -8.63 -17.24
N SER A 39 0.20 -7.67 -17.48
CA SER A 39 0.10 -6.75 -18.63
C SER A 39 0.13 -7.50 -19.96
N ASN A 40 1.04 -8.46 -20.10
CA ASN A 40 1.16 -9.29 -21.29
C ASN A 40 -0.10 -10.16 -21.52
N ILE A 41 -0.66 -10.74 -20.46
CA ILE A 41 -1.91 -11.51 -20.51
C ILE A 41 -3.07 -10.62 -20.94
N LEU A 42 -3.25 -9.47 -20.29
CA LEU A 42 -4.36 -8.56 -20.59
C LEU A 42 -4.28 -8.02 -22.01
N LYS A 43 -3.06 -7.73 -22.51
CA LYS A 43 -2.83 -7.34 -23.90
C LYS A 43 -3.25 -8.45 -24.87
N HIS A 44 -2.78 -9.69 -24.65
CA HIS A 44 -3.16 -10.81 -25.50
C HIS A 44 -4.68 -11.06 -25.52
N VAL A 45 -5.32 -10.98 -24.34
CA VAL A 45 -6.77 -11.12 -24.19
C VAL A 45 -7.51 -10.01 -24.95
N ALA A 46 -7.03 -8.77 -24.90
CA ALA A 46 -7.61 -7.66 -25.65
C ALA A 46 -7.44 -7.84 -27.16
N ASP A 47 -6.23 -8.16 -27.62
CA ASP A 47 -5.90 -8.34 -29.04
C ASP A 47 -6.72 -9.46 -29.71
N HIS A 48 -7.19 -10.45 -28.92
CA HIS A 48 -7.97 -11.59 -29.39
C HIS A 48 -9.46 -11.52 -28.98
N ASN A 49 -9.94 -10.39 -28.44
CA ASN A 49 -11.34 -10.19 -28.01
C ASN A 49 -11.83 -11.22 -26.96
N LEU A 50 -10.95 -11.68 -26.08
CA LEU A 50 -11.22 -12.71 -25.06
C LEU A 50 -11.67 -12.12 -23.71
N SER A 51 -12.13 -10.87 -23.66
CA SER A 51 -12.49 -10.17 -22.41
C SER A 51 -13.61 -10.85 -21.61
N HIS A 52 -14.47 -11.62 -22.27
CA HIS A 52 -15.55 -12.41 -21.65
C HIS A 52 -15.12 -13.82 -21.24
N ALA A 53 -13.92 -14.26 -21.65
CA ALA A 53 -13.42 -15.60 -21.38
C ALA A 53 -13.16 -15.78 -19.87
N THR A 54 -13.23 -17.04 -19.46
CA THR A 54 -13.06 -17.46 -18.07
C THR A 54 -12.09 -18.65 -18.05
N VAL A 55 -11.05 -18.57 -17.23
CA VAL A 55 -9.99 -19.59 -17.15
C VAL A 55 -10.12 -20.36 -15.84
N ARG A 56 -10.24 -21.68 -15.92
CA ARG A 56 -10.20 -22.55 -14.73
C ARG A 56 -8.74 -22.89 -14.41
N ILE A 57 -8.39 -22.79 -13.13
CA ILE A 57 -7.06 -23.10 -12.63
C ILE A 57 -7.09 -24.37 -11.75
N LYS A 58 -5.91 -25.00 -11.58
CA LYS A 58 -5.77 -26.36 -11.03
C LYS A 58 -6.25 -26.51 -9.58
N ASP A 59 -6.25 -25.44 -8.81
CA ASP A 59 -6.69 -25.38 -7.42
C ASP A 59 -8.21 -25.23 -7.27
N GLY A 60 -8.98 -25.38 -8.36
CA GLY A 60 -10.42 -25.21 -8.39
C GLY A 60 -10.87 -23.75 -8.50
N GLY A 61 -9.93 -22.81 -8.55
CA GLY A 61 -10.21 -21.40 -8.78
C GLY A 61 -10.60 -21.07 -10.22
N THR A 62 -11.10 -19.85 -10.42
CA THR A 62 -11.48 -19.34 -11.75
C THR A 62 -11.06 -17.88 -11.90
N LEU A 63 -10.44 -17.55 -13.04
CA LEU A 63 -10.01 -16.21 -13.41
C LEU A 63 -10.95 -15.60 -14.45
N ARG A 64 -11.27 -14.32 -14.27
CA ARG A 64 -12.01 -13.48 -15.22
C ARG A 64 -11.20 -12.23 -15.52
N PHE A 65 -11.23 -11.76 -16.76
CA PHE A 65 -10.48 -10.59 -17.19
C PHE A 65 -11.33 -9.32 -17.04
N ALA A 66 -11.06 -8.54 -16.00
CA ALA A 66 -11.83 -7.34 -15.69
C ALA A 66 -11.17 -6.07 -16.22
N PHE A 67 -11.50 -5.66 -17.45
CA PHE A 67 -10.95 -4.45 -18.08
C PHE A 67 -11.55 -3.13 -17.53
N ASN A 68 -12.74 -3.19 -16.94
CA ASN A 68 -13.46 -2.02 -16.40
C ASN A 68 -13.53 -2.03 -14.87
N ALA A 69 -12.51 -2.58 -14.20
CA ALA A 69 -12.46 -2.59 -12.74
C ALA A 69 -12.26 -1.16 -12.21
N LYS A 70 -13.23 -0.65 -11.46
CA LYS A 70 -13.10 0.65 -10.79
C LYS A 70 -12.12 0.53 -9.63
N GLN A 71 -11.01 1.25 -9.70
CA GLN A 71 -10.10 1.46 -8.57
C GLN A 71 -10.43 2.83 -7.97
N PRO A 72 -11.17 2.91 -6.86
CA PRO A 72 -11.47 4.19 -6.25
C PRO A 72 -10.16 4.83 -5.77
N PRO A 73 -9.98 6.15 -5.97
CA PRO A 73 -8.81 6.83 -5.45
C PRO A 73 -8.80 6.76 -3.92
N ALA A 74 -7.59 6.79 -3.35
CA ALA A 74 -7.45 6.91 -1.91
C ALA A 74 -8.04 8.25 -1.44
N ILE A 75 -8.72 8.24 -0.29
CA ILE A 75 -9.23 9.45 0.36
C ILE A 75 -8.05 10.18 1.03
N THR A 76 -7.22 10.81 0.20
CA THR A 76 -6.07 11.61 0.64
C THR A 76 -6.51 12.99 1.07
N LEU A 77 -5.64 13.73 1.77
CA LEU A 77 -5.91 15.14 2.08
C LEU A 77 -6.07 15.99 0.81
N ALA A 78 -5.40 15.62 -0.30
CA ALA A 78 -5.57 16.29 -1.58
C ALA A 78 -6.97 16.03 -2.17
N PHE A 79 -7.39 14.76 -2.22
CA PHE A 79 -8.72 14.37 -2.67
C PHE A 79 -9.83 15.06 -1.86
N LEU A 80 -9.69 15.09 -0.52
CA LEU A 80 -10.64 15.80 0.35
C LEU A 80 -10.65 17.31 0.08
N SER A 81 -9.49 17.92 -0.15
CA SER A 81 -9.39 19.35 -0.45
C SER A 81 -10.07 19.70 -1.77
N GLU A 82 -9.86 18.90 -2.81
CA GLU A 82 -10.51 19.06 -4.13
C GLU A 82 -12.02 18.87 -3.99
N ALA A 83 -12.46 17.79 -3.36
CA ALA A 83 -13.88 17.51 -3.15
C ALA A 83 -14.58 18.61 -2.34
N LEU A 84 -13.92 19.18 -1.32
CA LEU A 84 -14.47 20.28 -0.53
C LEU A 84 -14.52 21.59 -1.32
N ALA A 85 -13.56 21.86 -2.20
CA ALA A 85 -13.57 23.03 -3.06
C ALA A 85 -14.73 23.00 -4.08
N GLU A 86 -15.16 21.80 -4.49
CA GLU A 86 -16.30 21.61 -5.40
C GLU A 86 -17.67 21.82 -4.72
N CYS A 87 -17.78 21.51 -3.43
CA CYS A 87 -19.08 21.48 -2.74
C CYS A 87 -19.26 22.55 -1.64
N CYS A 88 -18.22 23.29 -1.29
CA CYS A 88 -18.25 24.31 -0.23
C CYS A 88 -17.62 25.63 -0.69
N PRO A 89 -18.02 26.78 -0.10
CA PRO A 89 -17.30 28.04 -0.28
C PRO A 89 -15.82 27.93 0.13
N PRO A 90 -14.89 28.66 -0.51
CA PRO A 90 -13.45 28.52 -0.27
C PRO A 90 -13.04 28.65 1.21
N GLN A 91 -13.64 29.59 1.93
CA GLN A 91 -13.35 29.79 3.35
C GLN A 91 -13.79 28.57 4.19
N GLN A 92 -14.99 28.06 3.96
CA GLN A 92 -15.52 26.90 4.69
C GLN A 92 -14.71 25.63 4.38
N ALA A 93 -14.31 25.44 3.12
CA ALA A 93 -13.45 24.33 2.73
C ALA A 93 -12.08 24.39 3.44
N ALA A 94 -11.49 25.59 3.55
CA ALA A 94 -10.24 25.80 4.27
C ALA A 94 -10.38 25.50 5.77
N ASP A 95 -11.45 25.99 6.41
CA ASP A 95 -11.73 25.78 7.83
C ASP A 95 -11.93 24.28 8.15
N ILE A 96 -12.67 23.56 7.31
CA ILE A 96 -12.87 22.11 7.42
C ILE A 96 -11.54 21.36 7.27
N MET A 97 -10.75 21.71 6.25
CA MET A 97 -9.44 21.08 6.03
C MET A 97 -8.47 21.32 7.20
N GLN A 98 -8.49 22.52 7.79
CA GLN A 98 -7.71 22.83 8.99
C GLN A 98 -8.16 21.97 10.17
N HIS A 99 -9.47 21.83 10.40
CA HIS A 99 -10.00 20.99 11.47
C HIS A 99 -9.60 19.51 11.29
N ILE A 100 -9.68 18.98 10.08
CA ILE A 100 -9.27 17.60 9.77
C ILE A 100 -7.79 17.40 10.10
N ARG A 101 -6.91 18.34 9.70
CA ARG A 101 -5.47 18.27 9.99
C ARG A 101 -5.21 18.29 11.50
N ALA A 102 -5.78 19.26 12.20
CA ALA A 102 -5.64 19.38 13.66
C ALA A 102 -6.11 18.11 14.39
N LYS A 103 -7.24 17.53 13.97
CA LYS A 103 -7.76 16.29 14.55
C LYS A 103 -6.84 15.09 14.29
N ARG A 104 -6.25 15.00 13.09
CA ARG A 104 -5.27 13.95 12.75
C ARG A 104 -4.01 14.08 13.59
N ASP A 105 -3.51 15.30 13.76
CA ASP A 105 -2.31 15.58 14.56
C ASP A 105 -2.57 15.31 16.05
N ALA A 106 -3.73 15.71 16.57
CA ALA A 106 -4.14 15.42 17.95
C ALA A 106 -4.31 13.92 18.23
N ALA A 107 -4.69 13.13 17.22
CA ALA A 107 -4.77 11.68 17.32
C ALA A 107 -3.42 10.97 17.12
N ALA A 108 -2.37 11.69 16.69
CA ALA A 108 -1.06 11.13 16.50
C ALA A 108 -0.45 10.73 17.86
N LYS A 109 -0.03 9.47 17.97
CA LYS A 109 0.63 8.96 19.17
C LYS A 109 2.13 9.03 18.98
N LEU A 110 2.83 9.65 19.93
CA LEU A 110 4.29 9.55 20.01
C LEU A 110 4.65 8.14 20.48
N VAL A 111 5.21 7.34 19.58
CA VAL A 111 5.67 5.98 19.88
C VAL A 111 7.19 5.97 19.86
N PRO A 112 7.86 5.63 20.98
CA PRO A 112 9.30 5.38 20.97
C PRO A 112 9.62 4.24 20.00
N GLU A 113 10.55 4.47 19.09
CA GLU A 113 10.87 3.52 18.02
C GLU A 113 12.40 3.35 17.92
N ILE A 114 12.84 2.11 17.70
CA ILE A 114 14.23 1.84 17.30
C ILE A 114 14.32 2.08 15.79
N ARG A 115 15.12 3.05 15.35
CA ARG A 115 15.33 3.34 13.93
C ARG A 115 16.78 3.16 13.53
N ARG A 116 17.00 2.62 12.34
CA ARG A 116 18.33 2.62 11.74
C ARG A 116 18.71 4.05 11.35
N HIS A 117 19.90 4.47 11.75
CA HIS A 117 20.52 5.69 11.24
C HIS A 117 21.50 5.30 10.15
N THR A 118 21.23 5.70 8.91
CA THR A 118 22.22 5.65 7.83
C THR A 118 22.83 7.04 7.74
N GLY A 119 23.99 7.23 8.38
CA GLY A 119 24.79 8.43 8.16
C GLY A 119 25.34 8.38 6.75
N THR A 120 24.91 9.32 5.90
CA THR A 120 25.63 9.68 4.67
C THR A 120 26.65 10.75 4.99
#